data_AF-A0A0S2HUY1-F1
#
_entry.id   AF-A0A0S2HUY1-F1
#
_cell.length_a   1.000
_cell.length_b   1.000
_cell.length_c   1.000
_cell.angle_alpha   90.00
_cell.angle_beta   90.00
_cell.angle_gamma   90.00
#
_symmetry.space_group_name_H-M   'P 1'
#
loop_
_entity.id
_entity.type
_entity.pdbx_description
1 polymer ?
#
loop_
_entity_poly.entity_id
_entity_poly.type
_entity_poly.pdbx_seq_one_letter_code
_entity_poly.pdbx_strand_id
1 'polypeptide(L)'
;MIEKLKYLEAISFIKEMRTDGHSPILVLTNDFNAYYIKHTKGHEPATYLINEFLCHYMLKIWGIRSPEISAVKVDKNILPETLSHYHKLYFYDNITFGSKKMENVIEMNAFSKIENKADFNKYDHGYFGLS
;
A
#
# COMPACT_ATOMS: atom_id res chain seq x y z
N MET A 1 16.98 -13.13 -5.79
CA MET A 1 17.91 -12.18 -6.45
C MET A 1 17.40 -10.78 -6.16
N ILE A 2 18.28 -9.84 -5.76
CA ILE A 2 17.87 -8.43 -5.57
C ILE A 2 17.71 -7.80 -6.95
N GLU A 3 16.57 -7.16 -7.19
CA GLU A 3 16.26 -6.52 -8.46
C GLU A 3 16.49 -5.01 -8.36
N LYS A 4 16.70 -4.36 -9.52
CA LYS A 4 16.81 -2.90 -9.56
C LYS A 4 15.46 -2.28 -9.17
N LEU A 5 15.48 -1.44 -8.14
CA LEU A 5 14.29 -0.71 -7.69
C LEU A 5 13.80 0.24 -8.78
N LYS A 6 12.51 0.19 -9.09
CA LYS A 6 11.87 1.13 -10.03
C LYS A 6 11.70 2.48 -9.38
N TYR A 7 11.98 3.54 -10.12
CA TYR A 7 11.71 4.92 -9.72
C TYR A 7 10.52 5.42 -10.53
N LEU A 8 9.46 5.85 -9.84
CA LEU A 8 8.19 6.24 -10.45
C LEU A 8 7.78 7.63 -9.97
N GLU A 9 6.93 8.28 -10.76
CA GLU A 9 6.29 9.55 -10.40
C GLU A 9 4.82 9.29 -10.12
N ALA A 10 4.31 9.81 -8.99
CA ALA A 10 2.89 9.82 -8.71
C ALA A 10 2.21 10.92 -9.56
N ILE A 11 1.25 10.51 -10.38
CA ILE A 11 0.53 11.40 -11.30
C ILE A 11 -0.86 11.79 -10.77
N SER A 12 -1.40 11.04 -9.81
CA SER A 12 -2.69 11.38 -9.19
C SER A 12 -2.82 10.74 -7.79
N PHE A 13 -3.44 11.47 -6.88
CA PHE A 13 -3.92 10.94 -5.61
C PHE A 13 -5.20 10.14 -5.82
N ILE A 14 -5.30 8.95 -5.22
CA ILE A 14 -6.51 8.14 -5.26
C ILE A 14 -7.27 8.25 -3.94
N LYS A 15 -6.64 7.88 -2.82
CA LYS A 15 -7.23 7.98 -1.48
C LYS A 15 -6.20 7.77 -0.37
N GLU A 16 -6.52 8.26 0.81
CA GLU A 16 -5.89 7.79 2.06
C GLU A 16 -6.62 6.54 2.54
N MET A 17 -5.88 5.48 2.86
CA MET A 17 -6.43 4.27 3.45
C MET A 17 -6.43 4.41 4.97
N ARG A 18 -7.57 4.14 5.61
CA ARG A 18 -7.63 4.07 7.07
C ARG A 18 -7.32 2.64 7.50
N THR A 19 -6.21 2.44 8.23
CA THR A 19 -5.91 1.16 8.90
C THR A 19 -5.67 1.41 10.38
N ASP A 20 -5.77 0.37 11.21
CA ASP A 20 -5.46 0.47 12.64
C ASP A 20 -3.97 0.83 12.83
N GLY A 21 -3.70 2.07 13.22
CA GLY A 21 -2.36 2.58 13.53
C GLY A 21 -1.56 3.18 12.36
N HIS A 22 -2.02 3.05 11.11
CA HIS A 22 -1.35 3.62 9.93
C HIS A 22 -2.35 4.18 8.92
N SER A 23 -1.90 5.16 8.14
CA SER A 23 -2.64 5.72 7.02
C SER A 23 -1.77 5.71 5.76
N PRO A 24 -1.70 4.64 4.98
CA PRO A 24 -0.98 4.70 3.70
C PRO A 24 -1.80 5.47 2.66
N ILE A 25 -1.14 6.29 1.84
CA ILE A 25 -1.77 6.93 0.68
C ILE A 25 -1.71 5.98 -0.51
N LEU A 26 -2.80 5.88 -1.26
CA LEU A 26 -2.85 5.21 -2.55
C LEU A 26 -2.74 6.25 -3.66
N VAL A 27 -1.76 6.08 -4.55
CA VAL A 27 -1.52 6.96 -5.71
C VAL A 27 -1.51 6.18 -7.01
N LEU A 28 -1.86 6.83 -8.11
CA LEU A 28 -1.61 6.36 -9.47
C LEU A 28 -0.23 6.85 -9.91
N THR A 29 0.58 5.98 -10.50
CA THR A 29 1.92 6.32 -11.01
C THR A 29 1.97 6.40 -12.53
N ASN A 30 3.05 6.96 -13.06
CA ASN A 30 3.33 7.09 -14.50
C ASN A 30 3.47 5.75 -15.27
N ASP A 31 3.51 4.61 -14.58
CA ASP A 31 3.42 3.27 -15.17
C ASP A 31 1.97 2.73 -15.22
N PHE A 32 0.99 3.59 -14.96
CA PHE A 32 -0.45 3.30 -14.92
C PHE A 32 -0.87 2.27 -13.86
N ASN A 33 0.00 1.97 -12.89
CA ASN A 33 -0.36 1.12 -11.75
C ASN A 33 -0.62 1.97 -10.50
N ALA A 34 -1.41 1.41 -9.57
CA ALA A 34 -1.61 2.04 -8.27
C ALA A 34 -0.60 1.51 -7.25
N TYR A 35 -0.08 2.39 -6.39
CA TYR A 35 0.87 2.05 -5.33
C TYR A 35 0.43 2.62 -3.98
N TYR A 36 0.54 1.81 -2.93
CA TYR A 36 0.48 2.29 -1.55
C TYR A 36 1.84 2.89 -1.19
N ILE A 37 1.86 4.16 -0.81
CA ILE A 37 3.08 4.88 -0.47
C ILE A 37 3.25 5.08 1.03
N LYS A 38 4.50 4.99 1.50
CA LYS A 38 4.93 5.27 2.87
C LYS A 38 6.12 6.23 2.83
N HIS A 39 5.99 7.36 3.51
CA HIS A 39 7.07 8.33 3.72
C HIS A 39 7.94 7.96 4.93
N THR A 40 9.10 8.61 5.08
CA THR A 40 10.05 8.42 6.20
C THR A 40 9.59 9.04 7.53
N LYS A 41 8.52 9.83 7.51
CA LYS A 41 8.01 10.59 8.68
C LYS A 41 9.09 11.47 9.32
N GLY A 42 10.14 11.83 8.58
CA GLY A 42 11.28 12.59 9.09
C GLY A 42 12.27 11.78 9.93
N HIS A 43 12.18 10.44 9.95
CA HIS A 43 13.15 9.58 10.61
C HIS A 43 14.35 9.27 9.71
N GLU A 44 15.56 9.37 10.27
CA GLU A 44 16.81 9.00 9.62
C GLU A 44 17.70 8.19 10.59
N PRO A 45 17.95 6.89 10.36
CA PRO A 45 17.36 6.07 9.30
C PRO A 45 15.89 5.73 9.57
N ALA A 46 15.07 5.68 8.51
CA ALA A 46 13.70 5.18 8.58
C ALA A 46 13.69 3.64 8.66
N THR A 47 14.04 3.09 9.82
CA THR A 47 14.21 1.63 10.05
C THR A 47 13.00 0.81 9.63
N TYR A 48 11.78 1.32 9.82
CA TYR A 48 10.57 0.63 9.37
C TYR A 48 10.47 0.50 7.84
N LEU A 49 10.93 1.49 7.05
CA LEU A 49 10.99 1.35 5.59
C LEU A 49 12.10 0.39 5.15
N ILE A 50 13.21 0.37 5.88
CA ILE A 50 14.28 -0.62 5.67
C ILE A 50 13.73 -2.03 5.90
N ASN A 51 12.97 -2.23 6.98
CA ASN A 51 12.31 -3.51 7.27
C ASN A 51 11.36 -3.93 6.14
N GLU A 52 10.52 -3.02 5.64
CA GLU A 52 9.61 -3.30 4.51
C GLU A 52 10.38 -3.73 3.25
N PHE A 53 11.48 -3.04 2.94
CA PHE A 53 12.35 -3.39 1.82
C PHE A 53 12.99 -4.77 1.98
N LEU A 54 13.51 -5.08 3.18
CA LEU A 54 14.11 -6.38 3.47
C LEU A 54 13.07 -7.51 3.43
N CYS A 55 11.90 -7.28 4.03
CA CYS A 55 10.79 -8.23 4.04
C CYS A 55 10.36 -8.61 2.60
N HIS A 56 10.28 -7.65 1.68
CA HIS A 56 9.98 -7.94 0.27
C HIS A 56 10.92 -8.98 -0.34
N TYR A 57 12.22 -8.82 -0.14
CA TYR A 57 13.20 -9.76 -0.70
C TYR A 57 13.21 -11.10 0.03
N MET A 58 12.96 -11.13 1.35
CA MET A 58 12.78 -12.38 2.08
C MET A 58 11.58 -13.17 1.56
N LEU A 59 10.44 -12.50 1.33
CA LEU A 59 9.25 -13.12 0.73
C LEU A 59 9.54 -13.66 -0.68
N LYS A 60 10.26 -12.91 -1.52
CA LYS A 60 10.72 -13.39 -2.82
C LYS A 60 11.60 -14.65 -2.71
N ILE A 61 12.52 -14.70 -1.75
CA ILE A 61 13.38 -15.89 -1.52
C ILE A 61 12.54 -17.10 -1.09
N TRP A 62 11.52 -16.89 -0.27
CA TRP A 62 10.60 -17.95 0.16
C TRP A 62 9.57 -18.34 -0.90
N GLY A 63 9.56 -17.70 -2.07
CA GLY A 63 8.57 -17.97 -3.12
C GLY A 63 7.15 -17.54 -2.74
N ILE A 64 7.00 -16.66 -1.74
CA ILE A 64 5.71 -16.13 -1.32
C ILE A 64 5.36 -14.96 -2.23
N ARG A 65 4.17 -15.01 -2.83
CA ARG A 65 3.66 -13.93 -3.66
C ARG A 65 3.46 -12.67 -2.82
N SER A 66 4.26 -11.64 -3.08
CA SER A 66 4.18 -10.32 -2.46
C SER A 66 4.01 -9.22 -3.51
N PRO A 67 3.52 -8.03 -3.12
CA PRO A 67 3.53 -6.85 -3.98
C PRO A 67 4.94 -6.51 -4.50
N GLU A 68 5.04 -6.05 -5.74
CA GLU A 68 6.27 -5.42 -6.23
C GLU A 68 6.49 -4.06 -5.57
N ILE A 69 7.75 -3.71 -5.31
CA ILE A 69 8.12 -2.46 -4.63
C ILE A 69 8.73 -1.44 -5.60
N SER A 70 8.62 -0.17 -5.25
CA SER A 70 9.16 0.97 -6.02
C SER A 70 9.59 2.11 -5.10
N ALA A 71 10.39 3.03 -5.62
CA ALA A 71 10.61 4.34 -5.04
C ALA A 71 9.72 5.35 -5.79
N VAL A 72 8.83 6.03 -5.09
CA VAL A 72 7.82 6.90 -5.70
C VAL A 72 8.05 8.36 -5.28
N LYS A 73 8.26 9.22 -6.27
CA LYS A 73 8.30 10.67 -6.08
C LYS A 73 6.86 11.20 -6.14
N VAL A 74 6.49 12.04 -5.17
CA VAL A 74 5.15 12.59 -5.05
C VAL A 74 5.22 14.10 -5.16
N ASP A 75 4.49 14.67 -6.13
CA ASP A 75 4.26 16.12 -6.14
C ASP A 75 3.23 16.44 -5.05
N LYS A 76 3.55 17.39 -4.16
CA LYS A 76 2.63 17.80 -3.10
C LYS A 76 1.34 18.41 -3.66
N ASN A 77 1.37 18.96 -4.86
CA ASN A 77 0.21 19.59 -5.51
C ASN A 77 -0.88 18.59 -5.89
N ILE A 78 -0.55 17.29 -6.01
CA ILE A 78 -1.55 16.26 -6.27
C ILE A 78 -2.23 15.75 -4.98
N LEU A 79 -1.71 16.13 -3.81
CA LEU A 79 -2.25 15.70 -2.51
C LEU A 79 -3.36 16.66 -2.05
N PRO A 80 -4.47 16.15 -1.50
CA PRO A 80 -5.53 17.00 -1.00
C PRO A 80 -5.13 17.65 0.35
N GLU A 81 -5.70 18.82 0.64
CA GLU A 81 -5.52 19.49 1.92
C GLU A 81 -6.19 18.74 3.10
N THR A 82 -7.10 17.82 2.78
CA THR A 82 -7.93 17.07 3.74
C THR A 82 -7.29 15.77 4.25
N LEU A 83 -6.00 15.56 4.00
CA LEU A 83 -5.27 14.41 4.54
C LEU A 83 -5.28 14.41 6.08
N SER A 84 -5.22 13.23 6.68
CA SER A 84 -5.13 13.11 8.13
C SER A 84 -3.85 13.72 8.70
N HIS A 85 -3.86 13.96 10.01
CA HIS A 85 -2.72 14.50 10.74
C HIS A 85 -1.43 13.64 10.67
N TYR A 86 -1.52 12.39 10.18
CA TYR A 86 -0.37 11.53 9.94
C TYR A 86 0.46 11.97 8.71
N HIS A 87 -0.10 12.83 7.86
CA HIS A 87 0.53 13.30 6.62
C HIS A 87 0.84 14.79 6.68
N LYS A 88 2.11 15.10 6.91
CA LYS A 88 2.62 16.46 6.74
C LYS A 88 3.20 16.60 5.33
N LEU A 89 2.87 17.68 4.63
CA LEU A 89 3.28 17.88 3.23
C LEU A 89 4.80 17.77 3.03
N TYR A 90 5.60 18.22 3.99
CA TYR A 90 7.06 18.14 3.90
C TYR A 90 7.62 16.70 3.97
N PHE A 91 6.83 15.72 4.40
CA PHE A 91 7.25 14.32 4.33
C PHE A 91 7.38 13.82 2.88
N TYR A 92 6.77 14.53 1.93
CA TYR A 92 6.81 14.22 0.50
C TYR A 92 7.86 15.05 -0.26
N ASP A 93 8.70 15.83 0.44
CA ASP A 93 9.93 16.40 -0.15
C ASP A 93 10.95 15.32 -0.52
N ASN A 94 10.87 14.18 0.17
CA ASN A 94 11.73 13.03 -0.04
C ASN A 94 11.00 11.95 -0.83
N ILE A 95 11.78 11.07 -1.46
CA ILE A 95 11.24 9.90 -2.15
C ILE A 95 10.53 8.98 -1.15
N THR A 96 9.40 8.42 -1.56
CA THR A 96 8.59 7.52 -0.74
C THR A 96 8.82 6.06 -1.14
N PHE A 97 8.59 5.15 -0.21
CA PHE A 97 8.50 3.73 -0.52
C PHE A 97 7.12 3.42 -1.10
N GLY A 98 7.08 2.72 -2.24
CA GLY A 98 5.85 2.28 -2.89
C GLY A 98 5.71 0.76 -2.87
N SER A 99 4.51 0.27 -2.58
CA SER A 99 4.11 -1.13 -2.72
C SER A 99 2.94 -1.24 -3.69
N LYS A 100 3.11 -2.00 -4.77
CA LYS A 100 2.13 -2.08 -5.85
C LYS A 100 0.81 -2.66 -5.33
N LYS A 101 -0.30 -1.98 -5.60
CA LYS A 101 -1.63 -2.51 -5.29
C LYS A 101 -1.84 -3.81 -6.07
N MET A 102 -2.20 -4.87 -5.36
CA MET A 102 -2.57 -6.15 -5.95
C MET A 102 -4.09 -6.26 -6.02
N GLU A 103 -4.61 -6.66 -7.17
CA GLU A 103 -6.03 -7.01 -7.32
C GLU A 103 -6.28 -8.43 -6.82
N ASN A 104 -7.49 -8.68 -6.30
CA ASN A 104 -7.94 -10.01 -5.86
C ASN A 104 -7.10 -10.66 -4.74
N VAL A 105 -6.43 -9.86 -3.91
CA VAL A 105 -5.97 -10.37 -2.61
C VAL A 105 -7.20 -10.49 -1.74
N ILE A 106 -7.83 -11.66 -1.79
CA ILE A 106 -8.73 -12.09 -0.73
C ILE A 106 -7.95 -11.87 0.57
N GLU A 107 -8.41 -10.95 1.42
CA GLU A 107 -7.81 -10.73 2.72
C GLU A 107 -7.85 -12.08 3.45
N MET A 108 -6.71 -12.76 3.55
CA MET A 108 -6.61 -14.03 4.28
C MET A 108 -7.11 -13.85 5.72
N ASN A 109 -7.02 -12.61 6.25
CA ASN A 109 -7.62 -12.18 7.51
C ASN A 109 -9.15 -12.32 7.56
N ALA A 110 -9.86 -12.17 6.44
CA ALA A 110 -11.31 -12.41 6.38
C ALA A 110 -11.62 -13.91 6.52
N PHE A 111 -10.81 -14.79 5.92
CA PHE A 111 -10.92 -16.23 6.10
C PHE A 111 -10.58 -16.68 7.54
N SER A 112 -9.59 -16.04 8.16
CA SER A 112 -9.21 -16.32 9.56
C SER A 112 -10.23 -15.86 10.60
N LYS A 113 -11.22 -15.03 10.23
CA LYS A 113 -12.28 -14.50 11.10
C LYS A 113 -13.61 -15.26 11.00
N ILE A 114 -13.69 -16.31 10.20
CA ILE A 114 -14.91 -17.13 10.09
C ILE A 114 -14.97 -18.04 11.32
N GLU A 115 -15.63 -17.57 12.37
CA GLU A 115 -15.80 -18.34 13.61
C GLU A 115 -17.07 -19.19 13.60
N ASN A 116 -18.05 -18.88 12.72
CA ASN A 116 -19.35 -19.56 12.71
C ASN A 116 -19.97 -19.67 11.30
N LYS A 117 -20.99 -20.54 11.19
CA LYS A 117 -21.73 -20.85 9.96
C LYS A 117 -22.47 -19.63 9.36
N ALA A 118 -22.85 -18.64 10.17
CA ALA A 118 -23.53 -17.45 9.69
C ALA A 118 -22.58 -16.50 8.95
N ASP A 119 -21.32 -16.43 9.36
CA ASP A 119 -20.29 -15.66 8.67
C ASP A 119 -19.88 -16.34 7.35
N PHE A 120 -19.81 -17.67 7.31
CA PHE A 120 -19.59 -18.43 6.08
C PHE A 120 -20.67 -18.15 5.02
N ASN A 121 -21.94 -18.10 5.42
CA ASN A 121 -23.07 -17.85 4.50
C ASN A 121 -23.05 -16.44 3.89
N LYS A 122 -22.42 -15.45 4.53
CA LYS A 122 -22.25 -14.09 3.96
C LYS A 122 -21.28 -14.09 2.78
N TYR A 123 -20.33 -15.03 2.76
CA TYR A 123 -19.38 -15.20 1.66
C TYR A 123 -19.94 -16.10 0.55
N ASP A 124 -20.68 -17.15 0.92
CA ASP A 124 -21.30 -18.09 -0.03
C ASP A 124 -22.39 -17.43 -0.90
N HIS A 125 -23.09 -16.42 -0.37
CA HIS A 125 -24.11 -15.65 -1.09
C HIS A 125 -23.64 -14.26 -1.55
N GLY A 126 -22.33 -14.08 -1.77
CA GLY A 126 -21.78 -12.83 -2.28
C GLY A 126 -22.56 -12.26 -3.47
N TYR A 127 -23.17 -11.09 -3.27
CA TYR A 127 -23.46 -10.09 -4.30
C TYR A 127 -23.90 -10.62 -5.67
N PHE A 128 -25.07 -11.27 -5.74
CA PHE A 128 -25.88 -11.35 -6.97
C PHE A 128 -27.16 -10.52 -6.81
N GLY A 129 -27.01 -9.22 -6.55
CA GLY A 129 -28.17 -8.35 -6.42
C GLY A 129 -27.84 -6.89 -6.29
N LEU A 130 -27.55 -6.25 -7.43
CA LEU A 130 -28.01 -4.89 -7.71
C LEU A 130 -28.28 -4.79 -9.22
N SER A 131 -29.53 -5.09 -9.57
CA SER A 131 -30.32 -4.34 -10.55
C SER A 131 -30.44 -2.88 -10.16
#